data_AF-A0A9C8SXL9-F1
#
_entry.id   AF-A0A9C8SXL9-F1
#
_cell.length_a   1.000
_cell.length_b   1.000
_cell.length_c   1.000
_cell.angle_alpha   90.00
_cell.angle_beta   90.00
_cell.angle_gamma   90.00
#
_symmetry.space_group_name_H-M   'P 1'
#
loop_
_entity.id
_entity.type
_entity.pdbx_description
1 polymer ?
#
loop_
_entity_poly.entity_id
_entity_poly.type
_entity_poly.pdbx_seq_one_letter_code
_entity_poly.pdbx_strand_id
1 'polypeptide(L)'
;MALATARGRDFVCLGGEPMISADTTFSYQALLSRFTQFILWCRDQLSEEIGAEQLAAAISTAFRLFRQRAGDRTEDGFQVSVGSPGTDGRLPVRIQWTPPRSILPAGGDIILEFPW
;
A
#
# COMPACT_ATOMS: atom_id res chain seq x y z
N MET A 1 0.46 23.03 -8.41
CA MET A 1 0.96 22.94 -7.03
C MET A 1 1.32 24.35 -6.59
N ALA A 2 0.65 24.89 -5.56
CA ALA A 2 0.89 26.27 -5.11
C ALA A 2 1.63 26.26 -3.76
N LEU A 3 2.68 27.07 -3.67
CA LEU A 3 3.41 27.28 -2.41
C LEU A 3 2.79 28.50 -1.71
N ALA A 4 2.29 28.29 -0.50
CA ALA A 4 1.76 29.34 0.36
C ALA A 4 2.78 29.70 1.43
N THR A 5 3.01 30.99 1.63
CA THR A 5 3.93 31.53 2.64
C THR A 5 3.13 32.36 3.63
N ALA A 6 3.43 32.19 4.93
CA ALA A 6 2.90 33.09 5.95
C ALA A 6 3.74 34.37 5.94
N ARG A 7 3.09 35.51 5.64
CA ARG A 7 3.76 36.82 5.54
C ARG A 7 4.60 37.11 6.79
N GLY A 8 5.91 37.27 6.62
CA GLY A 8 6.85 37.57 7.71
C GLY A 8 7.37 36.35 8.47
N ARG A 9 7.19 35.12 7.97
CA ARG A 9 7.80 33.90 8.52
C ARG A 9 8.55 33.12 7.44
N ASP A 10 9.69 32.53 7.82
CA ASP A 10 10.47 31.62 6.97
C ASP A 10 9.84 30.21 6.97
N PHE A 11 8.56 30.13 6.64
CA PHE A 11 7.84 28.85 6.53
C PHE A 11 6.97 28.85 5.28
N VAL A 12 7.08 27.78 4.51
CA VAL A 12 6.34 27.56 3.26
C VAL A 12 5.55 26.27 3.38
N CYS A 13 4.25 26.35 3.12
CA CYS A 13 3.36 25.21 3.03
C CYS A 13 3.04 24.90 1.57
N LEU A 14 2.81 23.62 1.27
CA LEU A 14 2.13 23.22 0.05
C LEU A 14 0.62 23.44 0.27
N GLY A 15 0.03 24.39 -0.47
CA GLY A 15 -1.42 24.53 -0.54
C GLY A 15 -1.96 23.36 -1.37
N GLY A 16 -2.71 22.47 -0.70
CA GLY A 16 -3.42 21.26 -1.19
C GLY A 16 -3.10 20.78 -2.62
N GLU A 17 -2.64 19.53 -2.75
CA GLU A 17 -2.24 18.90 -4.02
C GLU A 17 -3.32 19.03 -5.12
N PRO A 18 -3.16 19.92 -6.14
CA PRO A 18 -4.07 19.94 -7.27
C PRO A 18 -3.52 19.05 -8.37
N MET A 19 -4.23 17.97 -8.70
CA MET A 19 -3.96 17.13 -9.88
C MET A 19 -5.12 17.18 -10.89
N ILE A 20 -4.80 16.88 -12.14
CA ILE A 20 -5.61 17.04 -13.37
C ILE A 20 -6.87 16.14 -13.39
N SER A 21 -6.93 15.11 -12.55
CA SER A 21 -8.14 14.31 -12.32
C SER A 21 -8.75 14.66 -10.98
N ALA A 22 -10.01 15.05 -10.97
CA ALA A 22 -10.75 15.52 -9.80
C ALA A 22 -10.83 14.51 -8.63
N ASP A 23 -10.52 13.23 -8.86
CA ASP A 23 -10.85 12.14 -7.94
C ASP A 23 -9.66 11.40 -7.30
N THR A 24 -8.40 11.73 -7.62
CA THR A 24 -7.23 11.04 -7.01
C THR A 24 -6.14 11.99 -6.54
N THR A 25 -5.71 11.83 -5.28
CA THR A 25 -4.64 12.62 -4.65
C THR A 25 -3.25 12.11 -5.08
N PHE A 26 -2.23 12.98 -5.16
CA PHE A 26 -0.85 12.54 -5.47
C PHE A 26 -0.33 11.59 -4.39
N SER A 27 -0.70 11.85 -3.14
CA SER A 27 -0.45 10.95 -2.01
C SER A 27 -0.96 9.52 -2.25
N TYR A 28 -2.12 9.36 -2.88
CA TYR A 28 -2.66 8.04 -3.25
C TYR A 28 -1.84 7.38 -4.37
N GLN A 29 -1.44 8.12 -5.40
CA GLN A 29 -0.60 7.56 -6.47
C GLN A 29 0.78 7.13 -5.96
N ALA A 30 1.40 7.94 -5.11
CA ALA A 30 2.67 7.61 -4.46
C ALA A 30 2.53 6.37 -3.57
N LEU A 31 1.40 6.24 -2.87
CA LEU A 31 1.09 5.06 -2.07
C LEU A 31 1.00 3.80 -2.93
N LEU A 32 0.20 3.83 -4.00
CA LEU A 32 0.06 2.70 -4.93
C LEU A 32 1.41 2.29 -5.53
N SER A 33 2.22 3.25 -5.97
CA SER A 33 3.54 2.97 -6.53
C SER A 33 4.44 2.23 -5.54
N ARG A 34 4.50 2.69 -4.29
CA ARG A 34 5.26 2.03 -3.22
C ARG A 34 4.72 0.64 -2.90
N PHE A 35 3.40 0.49 -2.94
CA PHE A 35 2.76 -0.79 -2.66
C PHE A 35 3.01 -1.83 -3.75
N THR A 36 3.01 -1.41 -5.02
CA THR A 36 3.43 -2.27 -6.14
C THR A 36 4.88 -2.70 -6.00
N GLN A 37 5.79 -1.78 -5.64
CA GLN A 37 7.19 -2.12 -5.39
C GLN A 37 7.35 -3.13 -4.25
N PHE A 38 6.56 -2.98 -3.18
CA PHE A 38 6.52 -3.95 -2.07
C PHE A 38 6.10 -5.34 -2.55
N ILE A 39 5.04 -5.45 -3.36
CA ILE A 39 4.56 -6.74 -3.88
C ILE A 39 5.61 -7.40 -4.78
N LEU A 40 6.24 -6.64 -5.67
CA LEU A 40 7.32 -7.14 -6.52
C LEU A 40 8.50 -7.62 -5.69
N TRP A 41 8.89 -6.88 -4.66
CA TRP A 41 9.93 -7.30 -3.73
C TRP A 41 9.56 -8.60 -2.99
N CYS A 42 8.31 -8.75 -2.53
CA CYS A 42 7.85 -9.99 -1.92
C CYS A 42 7.96 -11.16 -2.89
N ARG A 43 7.60 -10.96 -4.16
CA ARG A 43 7.73 -11.99 -5.20
C ARG A 43 9.18 -12.39 -5.43
N ASP A 44 10.10 -11.43 -5.44
CA ASP A 44 11.53 -11.69 -5.67
C ASP A 44 12.23 -12.36 -4.48
N GLN A 45 11.66 -12.25 -3.27
CA GLN A 45 12.28 -12.75 -2.03
C GLN A 45 11.64 -14.00 -1.43
N LEU A 46 10.39 -14.29 -1.78
CA LEU A 46 9.68 -15.48 -1.29
C LEU A 46 9.79 -16.61 -2.31
N SER A 47 9.96 -17.83 -1.83
CA SER A 47 10.02 -19.02 -2.69
C SER A 47 8.70 -19.25 -3.43
N GLU A 48 8.77 -19.77 -4.66
CA GLU A 48 7.58 -20.20 -5.43
C GLU A 48 6.90 -21.43 -4.80
N GLU A 49 7.63 -22.23 -4.03
CA GLU A 49 7.12 -23.47 -3.39
C GLU A 49 6.52 -23.24 -1.99
N ILE A 50 6.18 -22.00 -1.65
CA ILE A 50 5.63 -21.64 -0.34
C ILE A 50 4.14 -22.03 -0.23
N GLY A 51 3.77 -22.67 0.87
CA GLY A 51 2.37 -23.00 1.16
C GLY A 51 1.51 -21.77 1.45
N ALA A 52 0.20 -21.85 1.23
CA ALA A 52 -0.74 -20.72 1.34
C ALA A 52 -0.68 -19.99 2.71
N GLU A 53 -0.67 -20.72 3.81
CA GLU A 53 -0.59 -20.13 5.16
C GLU A 53 0.75 -19.44 5.41
N GLN A 54 1.84 -20.04 4.94
CA GLN A 54 3.19 -19.49 5.08
C GLN A 54 3.34 -18.22 4.23
N LEU A 55 2.75 -18.21 3.04
CA LEU A 55 2.72 -17.05 2.15
C LEU A 55 1.96 -15.87 2.79
N ALA A 56 0.76 -16.13 3.31
CA ALA A 56 -0.04 -15.12 3.99
C ALA A 56 0.72 -14.50 5.17
N ALA A 57 1.36 -15.34 6.00
CA ALA A 57 2.15 -14.92 7.15
C ALA A 57 3.41 -14.14 6.72
N ALA A 58 4.08 -14.56 5.66
CA ALA A 58 5.28 -13.91 5.15
C ALA A 58 4.98 -12.51 4.60
N ILE A 59 3.93 -12.36 3.77
CA ILE A 59 3.51 -11.06 3.22
C ILE A 59 3.08 -10.13 4.36
N SER A 60 2.30 -10.63 5.33
CA SER A 60 1.87 -9.85 6.50
C SER A 60 3.06 -9.36 7.32
N THR A 61 4.05 -10.22 7.54
CA THR A 61 5.28 -9.87 8.26
C THR A 61 6.10 -8.85 7.49
N ALA A 62 6.26 -9.05 6.18
CA ALA A 62 6.99 -8.13 5.31
C ALA A 62 6.34 -6.75 5.29
N PHE A 63 5.01 -6.67 5.22
CA PHE A 63 4.28 -5.41 5.20
C PHE A 63 4.45 -4.64 6.53
N ARG A 64 4.41 -5.34 7.66
CA ARG A 64 4.70 -4.75 8.97
C ARG A 64 6.09 -4.13 9.02
N LEU A 65 7.11 -4.86 8.56
CA LEU A 65 8.49 -4.36 8.52
C LEU A 65 8.64 -3.17 7.57
N PHE A 66 7.96 -3.22 6.42
CA PHE A 66 7.90 -2.13 5.46
C PHE A 66 7.35 -0.83 6.09
N ARG A 67 6.26 -0.93 6.87
CA ARG A 67 5.68 0.23 7.58
C ARG A 67 6.53 0.73 8.73
N GLN A 68 7.11 -0.17 9.52
CA GLN A 68 8.03 0.21 10.59
C GLN A 68 9.21 1.02 10.05
N ARG A 69 9.76 0.63 8.89
CA ARG A 69 10.82 1.38 8.20
C ARG A 69 10.35 2.76 7.73
N ALA A 70 9.08 2.89 7.35
CA ALA A 70 8.47 4.18 6.97
C ALA A 70 8.15 5.10 8.17
N GLY A 71 8.42 4.65 9.41
CA GLY A 71 8.13 5.42 10.63
C GLY A 71 6.69 5.26 11.12
N ASP A 72 5.92 4.37 10.49
CA ASP A 72 4.51 4.16 10.78
C ASP A 72 4.33 2.93 11.67
N ARG A 73 3.64 3.09 12.81
CA ARG A 73 3.60 2.11 13.90
C ARG A 73 2.29 1.34 14.00
N THR A 74 1.27 1.72 13.23
CA THR A 74 -0.07 1.14 13.38
C THR A 74 -0.26 0.00 12.38
N GLU A 75 -0.61 -1.21 12.81
CA GLU A 75 -0.87 -2.33 11.88
C GLU A 75 -2.29 -2.31 11.29
N ASP A 76 -3.12 -1.36 11.71
CA ASP A 76 -4.54 -1.37 11.42
C ASP A 76 -4.85 -1.33 9.92
N GLY A 77 -5.83 -2.16 9.55
CA GLY A 77 -6.45 -2.14 8.23
C GLY A 77 -5.75 -2.96 7.15
N PHE A 78 -4.66 -3.69 7.43
CA PHE A 78 -4.00 -4.57 6.45
C PHE A 78 -4.38 -6.04 6.65
N GLN A 79 -4.86 -6.69 5.60
CA GLN A 79 -5.26 -8.10 5.59
C GLN A 79 -4.73 -8.79 4.34
N VAL A 80 -4.22 -10.01 4.51
CA VAL A 80 -3.79 -10.90 3.43
C VAL A 80 -4.56 -12.19 3.54
N SER A 81 -5.20 -12.60 2.46
CA SER A 81 -5.79 -13.94 2.33
C SER A 81 -5.20 -14.63 1.11
N VAL A 82 -4.92 -15.92 1.26
CA VAL A 82 -4.40 -16.77 0.19
C VAL A 82 -5.37 -17.93 0.04
N GLY A 83 -5.95 -18.05 -1.16
CA GLY A 83 -6.89 -19.12 -1.47
C GLY A 83 -6.18 -20.42 -1.85
N SER A 84 -6.98 -21.45 -2.12
CA SER A 84 -6.47 -22.72 -2.66
C SER A 84 -5.93 -22.53 -4.08
N PRO A 85 -4.93 -23.34 -4.51
CA PRO A 85 -4.40 -23.29 -5.87
C PRO A 85 -5.51 -23.37 -6.91
N GLY A 86 -5.48 -22.45 -7.89
CA GLY A 86 -6.40 -22.47 -9.03
C GLY A 86 -6.08 -23.58 -10.03
N THR A 87 -6.81 -23.61 -11.14
CA THR A 87 -6.56 -24.56 -12.25
C THR A 87 -5.15 -24.48 -12.81
N ASP A 88 -4.50 -23.33 -12.66
CA ASP A 88 -3.17 -23.04 -13.19
C ASP A 88 -2.06 -23.36 -12.16
N GLY A 89 -2.41 -23.96 -11.02
CA GLY A 89 -1.48 -24.32 -9.95
C GLY A 89 -1.00 -23.15 -9.08
N ARG A 90 -1.34 -21.92 -9.43
CA ARG A 90 -0.97 -20.70 -8.69
C ARG A 90 -1.91 -20.40 -7.53
N LEU A 91 -1.34 -19.84 -6.46
CA LEU A 91 -2.09 -19.45 -5.27
C LEU A 91 -2.72 -18.06 -5.50
N PRO A 92 -4.05 -17.90 -5.46
CA PRO A 92 -4.66 -16.57 -5.52
C PRO A 92 -4.40 -15.82 -4.22
N VAL A 93 -3.73 -14.67 -4.31
CA VAL A 93 -3.42 -13.80 -3.18
C VAL A 93 -4.31 -12.58 -3.26
N ARG A 94 -5.02 -12.31 -2.17
CA ARG A 94 -5.81 -11.10 -1.99
C ARG A 94 -5.22 -10.28 -0.85
N ILE A 95 -4.94 -9.02 -1.13
CA ILE A 95 -4.47 -8.06 -0.16
C ILE A 95 -5.49 -6.93 -0.05
N GLN A 96 -5.99 -6.70 1.16
CA GLN A 96 -6.90 -5.61 1.47
C GLN A 96 -6.20 -4.66 2.43
N TRP A 97 -6.18 -3.38 2.10
CA TRP A 97 -5.60 -2.35 2.95
C TRP A 97 -6.50 -1.13 3.04
N THR A 98 -6.82 -0.71 4.25
CA THR A 98 -7.51 0.57 4.53
C THR A 98 -6.46 1.65 4.88
N PRO A 99 -6.12 2.58 3.97
CA PRO A 99 -5.17 3.63 4.27
C PRO A 99 -5.76 4.68 5.21
N PRO A 100 -4.93 5.49 5.89
CA PRO A 100 -5.40 6.62 6.66
C PRO A 100 -6.19 7.61 5.80
N ARG A 101 -7.16 8.30 6.39
CA ARG A 101 -7.96 9.34 5.71
C ARG A 101 -7.14 10.49 5.14
N SER A 102 -5.92 10.70 5.64
CA SER A 102 -4.97 11.67 5.08
C SER A 102 -4.50 11.30 3.67
N ILE A 103 -4.52 10.01 3.32
CA ILE A 103 -4.12 9.51 2.00
C ILE A 103 -5.36 9.31 1.12
N LEU A 104 -6.40 8.67 1.68
CA LEU A 104 -7.66 8.41 0.99
C LEU A 104 -8.84 9.05 1.77
N PRO A 105 -9.26 10.28 1.42
CA PRO A 105 -10.22 11.07 2.20
C PRO A 105 -11.58 10.40 2.42
N ALA A 106 -12.03 9.58 1.47
CA ALA A 106 -13.28 8.84 1.55
C ALA A 106 -13.21 7.61 2.48
N GLY A 107 -12.02 7.23 2.98
CA GLY A 107 -11.84 6.07 3.85
C GLY A 107 -12.12 4.73 3.15
N GLY A 108 -11.82 4.64 1.86
CA GLY A 108 -11.99 3.41 1.08
C GLY A 108 -10.89 2.38 1.31
N ASP A 109 -11.11 1.19 0.74
CA ASP A 109 -10.16 0.09 0.78
C ASP A 109 -9.40 -0.02 -0.54
N ILE A 110 -8.11 -0.29 -0.45
CA ILE A 110 -7.29 -0.76 -1.56
C ILE A 110 -7.36 -2.28 -1.54
N ILE A 111 -7.95 -2.85 -2.58
CA ILE A 111 -8.04 -4.31 -2.75
C ILE A 111 -7.23 -4.69 -3.99
N LEU A 112 -6.24 -5.55 -3.80
CA LEU A 112 -5.47 -6.17 -4.87
C LEU A 112 -5.66 -7.67 -4.83
N GLU A 113 -5.88 -8.27 -6.00
CA GLU A 113 -6.02 -9.70 -6.16
C GLU A 113 -5.20 -10.15 -7.37
N PHE A 114 -4.33 -11.12 -7.16
CA PHE A 114 -3.42 -11.60 -8.19
C PHE A 114 -2.98 -13.05 -7.95
N PRO A 115 -2.65 -13.80 -9.01
CA PRO A 115 -2.04 -15.11 -8.86
C PRO A 115 -0.57 -14.98 -8.42
N TRP A 116 -0.19 -15.69 -7.37
CA TRP A 116 1.20 -15.82 -6.90
C TRP A 116 1.98 -16.78 -7.79
#